data_AF-A0A1I2FRR9-F1
#
_entry.id   AF-A0A1I2FRR9-F1
#
_cell.length_a   1.000
_cell.length_b   1.000
_cell.length_c   1.000
_cell.angle_alpha   90.00
_cell.angle_beta   90.00
_cell.angle_gamma   90.00
#
_symmetry.space_group_name_H-M   'P 1'
#
loop_
_entity.id
_entity.type
_entity.pdbx_description
1 polymer ?
#
loop_
_entity_poly.entity_id
_entity_poly.type
_entity_poly.pdbx_seq_one_letter_code
_entity_poly.pdbx_strand_id
1 'polypeptide(L)'
;MLQSPLTDSDGFISKKDHTAEKKSCQKTLDTLTKDIKQIQADIADTIANDPYLKELYGYIQSVKGIGPAIATELLIITARATPQRIQGHH
;
A
#
# COMPACT_ATOMS: atom_id res chain seq x y z
N MET A 1 -1.60 -5.60 8.77
CA MET A 1 -1.99 -5.59 10.19
C MET A 1 -0.73 -5.76 11.02
N LEU A 2 -0.40 -4.78 11.85
CA LEU A 2 0.86 -4.65 12.60
C LEU A 2 0.70 -5.03 14.09
N GLN A 3 -0.09 -6.08 14.38
CA GLN A 3 -0.18 -6.59 15.74
C GLN A 3 0.75 -7.80 15.87
N SER A 4 2.00 -7.56 16.24
CA SER A 4 2.90 -8.63 16.71
C SER A 4 2.37 -9.12 18.07
N PRO A 5 2.22 -10.43 18.29
CA PRO A 5 1.79 -10.93 19.60
C PRO A 5 2.87 -10.62 20.63
N LEU A 6 2.56 -9.77 21.60
CA LEU A 6 3.42 -9.50 22.77
C LEU A 6 3.23 -10.58 23.85
N THR A 7 3.02 -11.83 23.43
CA THR A 7 2.76 -12.96 24.35
C THR A 7 3.99 -13.35 25.16
N ASP A 8 5.19 -12.98 24.72
CA ASP A 8 6.44 -13.28 25.41
C ASP A 8 6.67 -12.44 26.69
N SER A 9 5.78 -11.48 26.99
CA SER A 9 5.85 -10.62 28.18
C SER A 9 4.95 -11.11 29.34
N ASP A 10 4.24 -12.23 29.17
CA ASP A 10 3.35 -12.79 30.19
C ASP A 10 4.17 -13.21 31.43
N GLY A 11 4.01 -12.47 32.53
CA GLY A 11 4.72 -12.68 33.80
C GLY A 11 5.82 -11.66 34.11
N PHE A 12 6.28 -10.88 33.13
CA PHE A 12 7.23 -9.77 33.33
C PHE A 12 6.53 -8.41 33.50
N ILE A 13 5.43 -8.21 32.77
CA ILE A 13 4.64 -6.98 32.76
C ILE A 13 3.24 -7.28 33.32
N SER A 14 2.69 -6.40 34.17
CA SER A 14 1.34 -6.62 34.67
C SER A 14 0.31 -6.51 33.54
N LYS A 15 -0.79 -7.26 33.61
CA LYS A 15 -1.89 -7.17 32.61
C LYS A 15 -2.39 -5.73 32.41
N LYS A 16 -2.30 -4.91 33.46
CA LYS A 16 -2.69 -3.49 33.44
C LYS A 16 -1.72 -2.66 32.61
N ASP A 17 -0.42 -2.87 32.78
CA ASP A 17 0.63 -2.14 32.06
C ASP A 17 0.63 -2.55 30.59
N HIS A 18 0.52 -3.85 30.28
CA HIS A 18 0.37 -4.34 28.91
C HIS A 18 -0.85 -3.75 28.18
N THR A 19 -1.98 -3.63 28.89
CA THR A 19 -3.19 -3.00 28.32
C THR A 19 -3.00 -1.50 28.10
N ALA A 20 -2.32 -0.81 29.02
CA ALA A 20 -2.02 0.61 28.91
C ALA A 20 -1.07 0.91 27.75
N GLU A 21 -0.01 0.13 27.58
CA GLU A 21 0.95 0.22 26.47
C GLU A 21 0.27 -0.06 25.12
N LYS A 22 -0.52 -1.14 25.04
CA LYS A 22 -1.31 -1.45 23.84
C LYS A 22 -2.25 -0.30 23.49
N LYS A 23 -2.96 0.26 24.48
CA LYS A 23 -3.89 1.38 24.28
C LYS A 23 -3.16 2.66 23.85
N SER A 24 -1.96 2.90 24.38
CA SER A 24 -1.11 4.03 23.99
C SER A 24 -0.76 3.98 22.50
N CYS A 25 -0.36 2.79 22.00
CA CYS A 25 0.00 2.60 20.59
C CYS A 25 -1.21 2.41 19.66
N GLN A 26 -2.38 2.04 20.20
CA GLN A 26 -3.58 1.74 19.39
C GLN A 26 -3.98 2.91 18.51
N LYS A 27 -3.96 4.15 19.04
CA LYS A 27 -4.31 5.35 18.27
C LYS A 27 -3.36 5.57 17.09
N THR A 28 -2.06 5.32 17.27
CA THR A 28 -1.07 5.39 16.20
C THR A 28 -1.32 4.31 15.15
N LEU A 29 -1.58 3.07 15.57
CA LEU A 29 -1.91 1.96 14.66
C LEU A 29 -3.19 2.21 13.86
N ASP A 30 -4.21 2.79 14.49
CA ASP A 30 -5.48 3.14 13.84
C ASP A 30 -5.26 4.24 12.80
N THR A 31 -4.43 5.23 13.13
CA THR A 31 -4.09 6.33 12.23
C THR A 31 -3.32 5.82 11.02
N LEU A 32 -2.28 5.01 11.23
CA LEU A 32 -1.54 4.36 10.13
C LEU A 32 -2.45 3.49 9.26
N THR A 33 -3.40 2.77 9.86
CA THR A 33 -4.37 1.97 9.11
C THR A 33 -5.29 2.85 8.26
N LYS A 34 -5.71 4.00 8.77
CA LYS A 34 -6.51 4.98 8.02
C LYS A 34 -5.69 5.56 6.86
N ASP A 35 -4.45 5.95 7.11
CA ASP A 35 -3.58 6.54 6.10
C ASP A 35 -3.30 5.55 4.97
N ILE A 36 -3.03 4.27 5.29
CA ILE A 36 -2.87 3.21 4.28
C ILE A 36 -4.12 3.09 3.40
N LYS A 37 -5.33 3.12 3.99
CA LYS A 37 -6.58 3.04 3.22
C LYS A 37 -6.78 4.25 2.33
N GLN A 38 -6.46 5.45 2.83
CA GLN A 38 -6.57 6.69 2.07
C GLN A 38 -5.61 6.66 0.87
N ILE A 39 -4.34 6.31 1.10
CA ILE A 39 -3.33 6.20 0.04
C ILE A 39 -3.77 5.18 -1.02
N GLN A 40 -4.33 4.03 -0.61
CA GLN A 40 -4.86 3.04 -1.56
C GLN A 40 -6.00 3.59 -2.43
N ALA A 41 -6.89 4.39 -1.84
CA ALA A 41 -7.96 5.07 -2.59
C ALA A 41 -7.38 6.11 -3.55
N ASP A 42 -6.46 6.95 -3.09
CA ASP A 42 -5.82 7.99 -3.90
C ASP A 42 -5.08 7.40 -5.11
N ILE A 43 -4.41 6.25 -4.94
CA ILE A 43 -3.77 5.50 -6.04
C ILE A 43 -4.83 5.00 -7.03
N ALA A 44 -5.90 4.38 -6.56
CA ALA A 44 -6.97 3.86 -7.42
C ALA A 44 -7.65 4.98 -8.21
N ASP A 45 -7.92 6.11 -7.57
CA ASP A 45 -8.50 7.29 -8.19
C ASP A 45 -7.55 7.90 -9.24
N THR A 46 -6.26 7.98 -8.95
CA THR A 46 -5.25 8.45 -9.91
C THR A 46 -5.23 7.58 -11.16
N ILE A 47 -5.24 6.25 -10.99
CA ILE A 47 -5.26 5.30 -12.11
C ILE A 47 -6.58 5.39 -12.90
N ALA A 48 -7.72 5.54 -12.22
CA ALA A 48 -9.03 5.57 -12.87
C ALA A 48 -9.28 6.85 -13.68
N ASN A 49 -8.71 7.98 -13.24
CA ASN A 49 -8.93 9.29 -13.85
C ASN A 49 -8.02 9.56 -15.07
N ASP A 50 -6.94 8.79 -15.26
CA ASP A 50 -6.11 8.84 -16.46
C ASP A 50 -6.45 7.66 -17.39
N PRO A 51 -7.00 7.91 -18.59
CA PRO A 51 -7.43 6.83 -19.49
C PRO A 51 -6.31 5.87 -19.90
N TYR A 52 -5.08 6.37 -20.06
CA TYR A 52 -3.93 5.56 -20.46
C TYR A 52 -3.44 4.70 -19.29
N LEU A 53 -3.36 5.27 -18.07
CA LEU A 53 -3.03 4.49 -16.88
C LEU A 53 -4.09 3.43 -16.59
N LYS A 54 -5.37 3.76 -16.75
CA LYS A 54 -6.47 2.81 -16.58
C LYS A 54 -6.35 1.62 -17.52
N GLU A 55 -6.04 1.87 -18.79
CA GLU A 55 -5.87 0.83 -19.79
C GLU A 55 -4.66 -0.07 -19.46
N LEU A 56 -3.49 0.54 -19.21
CA LEU A 56 -2.28 -0.20 -18.88
C LEU A 56 -2.42 -1.02 -17.59
N TYR A 57 -3.05 -0.45 -16.57
CA TYR A 57 -3.36 -1.14 -15.33
C TYR A 57 -4.27 -2.34 -15.57
N GLY A 58 -5.29 -2.18 -16.42
CA GLY A 58 -6.19 -3.26 -16.83
C GLY A 58 -5.45 -4.42 -17.50
N TYR A 59 -4.50 -4.14 -18.40
CA TYR A 59 -3.66 -5.18 -19.00
C TYR A 59 -2.83 -5.93 -17.96
N ILE A 60 -2.21 -5.21 -17.03
CA ILE A 60 -1.38 -5.83 -15.98
C ILE A 60 -2.24 -6.71 -15.05
N GLN A 61 -3.42 -6.23 -14.65
CA GLN A 61 -4.33 -6.99 -13.79
C GLN A 61 -5.00 -8.18 -14.46
N SER A 62 -4.99 -8.26 -15.80
CA SER A 62 -5.54 -9.42 -16.53
C SER A 62 -4.77 -10.72 -16.27
N VAL A 63 -3.54 -10.62 -15.77
CA VAL A 63 -2.69 -11.78 -15.46
C VAL A 63 -3.11 -12.39 -14.12
N LYS A 64 -3.41 -13.70 -14.14
CA LYS A 64 -3.78 -14.45 -12.94
C LYS A 64 -2.73 -14.33 -11.84
N GLY A 65 -3.16 -13.94 -10.64
CA GLY A 65 -2.29 -13.77 -9.48
C GLY A 65 -1.72 -12.35 -9.31
N ILE A 66 -1.98 -11.44 -10.26
CA ILE A 66 -1.61 -10.03 -10.13
C ILE A 66 -2.73 -9.24 -9.46
N GLY A 67 -2.51 -8.89 -8.20
CA GLY A 67 -3.38 -7.99 -7.44
C GLY A 67 -2.99 -6.50 -7.58
N PRO A 68 -3.78 -5.60 -6.99
CA PRO A 68 -3.57 -4.15 -7.10
C PRO A 68 -2.16 -3.66 -6.74
N ALA A 69 -1.55 -4.23 -5.69
CA ALA A 69 -0.20 -3.85 -5.25
C ALA A 69 0.86 -4.18 -6.31
N ILE A 70 0.85 -5.42 -6.83
CA ILE A 70 1.80 -5.86 -7.86
C ILE A 70 1.57 -5.07 -9.16
N ALA A 71 0.31 -4.84 -9.54
CA ALA A 71 -0.02 -4.08 -10.73
C ALA A 71 0.50 -2.63 -10.66
N THR A 72 0.32 -1.99 -9.51
CA THR A 72 0.80 -0.61 -9.28
C THR A 72 2.33 -0.54 -9.31
N GLU A 73 3.02 -1.52 -8.69
CA GLU A 73 4.49 -1.58 -8.70
C GLU A 73 5.04 -1.75 -10.12
N LEU A 74 4.44 -2.65 -10.91
CA LEU A 74 4.81 -2.85 -12.31
C LEU A 74 4.62 -1.58 -13.14
N LEU A 75 3.51 -0.86 -12.95
CA LEU A 75 3.30 0.44 -13.60
C LEU A 75 4.43 1.43 -13.27
N ILE A 76 4.78 1.57 -11.99
CA ILE A 76 5.79 2.54 -11.55
C ILE A 76 7.18 2.19 -12.10
N ILE A 77 7.57 0.91 -12.01
CA ILE A 77 8.88 0.45 -12.47
C ILE A 77 9.00 0.60 -13.99
N THR A 78 7.97 0.21 -14.73
CA THR A 78 8.01 0.25 -16.20
C THR A 78 7.92 1.67 -16.75
N ALA A 79 7.11 2.55 -16.15
CA ALA A 79 7.07 3.97 -16.52
C ALA A 79 8.40 4.69 -16.24
N ARG A 80 9.14 4.26 -15.21
CA ARG A 80 10.51 4.75 -14.93
C ARG A 80 11.56 4.14 -15.87
N ALA A 81 11.33 2.93 -16.37
CA ALA A 81 12.26 2.19 -17.22
C ALA A 81 12.12 2.51 -18.72
N THR A 82 11.03 3.14 -19.17
CA THR A 82 10.98 3.70 -20.52
C THR A 82 11.93 4.89 -20.63
N PRO A 83 13.02 4.80 -21.42
CA PRO A 83 13.75 5.99 -21.82
C PRO A 83 12.76 6.91 -22.53
N GLN A 84 12.94 8.22 -22.38
CA GLN A 84 12.15 9.24 -23.05
C GLN A 84 11.77 8.79 -24.45
N ARG A 85 10.46 8.62 -24.65
CA ARG A 85 9.81 8.37 -25.93
C ARG A 85 10.55 9.17 -26.99
N ILE A 86 11.17 8.46 -27.94
CA ILE A 86 11.89 9.02 -29.07
C ILE A 86 11.08 10.22 -29.57
N GLN A 87 11.61 11.43 -29.32
CA GLN A 87 11.09 12.63 -29.94
C GLN A 87 11.30 12.40 -31.43
N GLY A 88 10.20 12.10 -32.12
CA GLY A 88 10.15 12.10 -33.57
C GLY A 88 10.49 13.50 -34.03
N HIS A 89 11.76 13.72 -34.36
CA HIS A 89 12.16 14.82 -35.23
C HIS A 89 11.79 14.40 -36.65
N HIS A 90 10.68 14.96 -37.13
CA HIS A 90 10.54 15.31 -38.53
C HIS A 90 11.46 16.50 -38.85
#